data_AF-A0A660M682-F1
#
_entry.id   AF-A0A660M682-F1
#
_cell.length_a   1.000
_cell.length_b   1.000
_cell.length_c   1.000
_cell.angle_alpha   90.00
_cell.angle_beta   90.00
_cell.angle_gamma   90.00
#
_symmetry.space_group_name_H-M   'P 1'
#
loop_
_entity.id
_entity.type
_entity.pdbx_description
1 polymer ?
#
loop_
_entity_poly.entity_id
_entity_poly.type
_entity_poly.pdbx_seq_one_letter_code
_entity_poly.pdbx_strand_id
1 'polypeptide(L)'
;MLKNAFAYVTRKGLKSLVILLVILTMSALSLISLSIKEATDKASTKTFSNITNSFSMEINRRVNPGTPRGGGNVKGQDIKKIANSENIESYVKRINSVADLDGYDIIETSETSSNQSPERAKNFKRAVMLTGVNDSSKETKFVSGAYKLVEGKHLTSQDK
;
A
#
# COMPACT_ATOMS: atom_id res chain seq x y z
N MET A 1 23.21 54.61 -0.22
CA MET A 1 22.75 53.71 0.86
C MET A 1 23.37 52.32 0.78
N LEU A 2 23.33 51.62 -0.37
CA LEU A 2 23.95 50.29 -0.56
C LEU A 2 25.47 50.24 -0.28
N LYS A 3 26.25 51.22 -0.75
CA LYS A 3 27.70 51.30 -0.48
C LYS A 3 28.03 51.38 1.01
N ASN A 4 27.23 52.14 1.76
CA ASN A 4 27.40 52.31 3.21
C ASN A 4 27.02 51.05 3.98
N ALA A 5 25.99 50.33 3.51
CA ALA A 5 25.59 49.04 4.08
C ALA A 5 26.67 47.96 3.86
N PHE A 6 27.25 47.90 2.66
CA PHE A 6 28.32 46.96 2.35
C PHE A 6 29.57 47.23 3.21
N ALA A 7 29.98 48.49 3.33
CA ALA A 7 31.07 48.91 4.21
C ALA A 7 30.81 48.57 5.69
N TYR A 8 29.56 48.63 6.15
CA TYR A 8 29.18 48.27 7.52
C TYR A 8 29.28 46.76 7.77
N VAL A 9 28.83 45.95 6.82
CA VAL A 9 28.90 44.48 6.88
C VAL A 9 30.35 43.98 6.86
N THR A 10 31.19 44.53 5.99
CA THR A 10 32.61 44.13 5.89
C THR A 10 33.43 44.61 7.09
N ARG A 11 33.10 45.76 7.70
CA ARG A 11 33.76 46.25 8.92
C ARG A 11 33.51 45.36 10.15
N LYS A 12 32.38 44.66 10.22
CA LYS A 12 32.01 43.76 11.32
C LYS A 12 31.79 42.32 10.85
N GLY A 13 32.73 41.81 10.05
CA GLY A 13 32.62 40.52 9.35
C GLY A 13 32.13 39.35 10.22
N LEU A 14 32.68 39.15 11.42
CA LEU A 14 32.27 38.03 12.28
C LEU A 14 30.80 38.14 12.74
N LYS A 15 30.36 39.31 13.19
CA LYS A 15 28.96 39.51 13.64
C LYS A 15 27.99 39.38 12.47
N SER A 16 28.34 39.94 11.32
CA SER A 16 27.52 39.83 10.11
C SER A 16 27.46 38.40 9.57
N LEU A 17 28.56 37.65 9.64
CA LEU A 17 28.61 36.24 9.25
C LEU A 17 27.71 35.37 10.14
N VAL A 18 27.74 35.59 11.47
CA VAL A 18 26.86 34.86 12.40
C VAL A 18 25.39 35.13 12.08
N ILE A 19 25.00 36.40 11.87
CA ILE A 19 23.62 36.76 11.50
C ILE A 19 23.22 36.11 10.16
N LEU A 20 24.11 36.14 9.16
CA LEU A 20 23.89 35.49 7.87
C LEU A 20 23.65 33.99 8.02
N LEU A 21 24.49 33.29 8.80
CA LEU A 21 24.36 31.86 9.04
C LEU A 21 23.05 31.51 9.74
N VAL A 22 22.62 32.30 10.72
CA VAL A 22 21.33 32.09 11.39
C VAL A 22 20.17 32.22 10.40
N ILE A 23 20.15 33.28 9.59
CA ILE A 23 19.10 33.47 8.59
C ILE A 23 19.15 32.35 7.54
N LEU A 24 20.34 32.01 7.05
CA LEU A 24 20.54 30.96 6.05
C LEU A 24 20.05 29.59 6.54
N THR A 25 20.38 29.23 7.78
CA THR A 25 19.95 27.95 8.38
C THR A 25 18.44 27.90 8.56
N MET A 26 17.80 28.97 9.05
CA MET A 26 16.34 29.01 9.18
C MET A 26 15.65 28.92 7.82
N SER A 27 16.12 29.64 6.80
CA SER A 27 15.58 29.57 5.44
C SER A 27 15.79 28.18 4.82
N ALA A 28 16.98 27.58 4.99
CA ALA A 28 17.27 26.25 4.48
C ALA A 28 16.37 25.18 5.10
N LEU A 29 16.19 25.19 6.43
CA LEU A 29 15.31 24.25 7.12
C LEU A 29 13.84 24.38 6.67
N SER A 30 13.40 25.62 6.43
CA SER A 30 12.04 25.89 5.94
C SER A 30 11.83 25.34 4.52
N LEU A 31 12.80 25.54 3.63
CA LEU A 31 12.78 25.02 2.27
C LEU A 31 12.86 23.48 2.26
N ILE A 32 13.75 22.89 3.07
CA ILE A 32 13.87 21.43 3.20
C ILE A 32 12.53 20.83 3.64
N SER A 33 11.87 21.42 4.63
CA SER A 33 10.57 20.93 5.12
C SER A 33 9.49 20.98 4.03
N LEU A 34 9.45 22.07 3.25
CA LEU A 34 8.51 22.20 2.14
C LEU A 34 8.81 21.18 1.03
N SER A 35 10.08 21.00 0.67
CA SER A 35 10.51 20.01 -0.32
C SER A 35 10.22 18.57 0.11
N ILE A 36 10.42 18.23 1.39
CA ILE A 36 10.07 16.92 1.94
C ILE A 36 8.55 16.71 1.87
N LYS A 37 7.76 17.72 2.25
CA LYS A 37 6.31 17.65 2.16
C LYS A 37 5.87 17.40 0.72
N GLU A 38 6.36 18.21 -0.23
CA GLU A 38 6.01 18.07 -1.64
C GLU A 38 6.42 16.70 -2.22
N ALA A 39 7.62 16.22 -1.86
CA ALA A 39 8.08 14.89 -2.25
C ALA A 39 7.19 13.78 -1.67
N THR A 40 6.77 13.93 -0.42
CA THR A 40 5.88 12.98 0.26
C THR A 40 4.48 13.01 -0.35
N ASP A 41 3.93 14.18 -0.63
CA ASP A 41 2.62 14.35 -1.27
C ASP A 41 2.63 13.74 -2.69
N LYS A 42 3.71 13.96 -3.45
CA LYS A 42 3.90 13.36 -4.78
C LYS A 42 4.02 11.83 -4.72
N ALA A 43 4.80 11.31 -3.77
CA ALA A 43 4.95 9.87 -3.57
C ALA A 43 3.62 9.23 -3.13
N SER A 44 2.91 9.88 -2.20
CA SER A 44 1.58 9.47 -1.73
C SER A 44 0.58 9.45 -2.89
N THR A 45 0.49 10.53 -3.65
CA THR A 45 -0.40 10.62 -4.82
C THR A 45 -0.08 9.55 -5.84
N LYS A 46 1.20 9.32 -6.15
CA LYS A 46 1.59 8.25 -7.10
C LYS A 46 1.22 6.86 -6.59
N THR A 47 1.37 6.60 -5.30
CA THR A 47 1.08 5.29 -4.69
C THR A 47 -0.43 5.06 -4.59
N PHE A 48 -1.18 6.06 -4.15
CA PHE A 48 -2.59 5.91 -3.84
C PHE A 48 -3.52 6.31 -5.00
N SER A 49 -3.08 7.05 -6.02
CA SER A 49 -3.95 7.46 -7.14
C SER A 49 -4.57 6.26 -7.86
N ASN A 50 -3.83 5.16 -8.03
CA ASN A 50 -4.35 3.92 -8.61
C ASN A 50 -5.36 3.21 -7.69
N ILE A 51 -5.25 3.42 -6.38
CA ILE A 51 -6.14 2.84 -5.38
C ILE A 51 -7.40 3.70 -5.22
N THR A 52 -7.27 5.02 -5.20
CA THR A 52 -8.40 5.96 -5.02
C THR A 52 -9.31 6.03 -6.22
N ASN A 53 -8.81 5.76 -7.44
CA ASN A 53 -9.61 5.65 -8.66
C ASN A 53 -10.10 4.21 -8.92
N SER A 54 -10.28 3.41 -7.86
CA SER A 54 -10.79 2.05 -7.96
C SER A 54 -12.05 1.86 -7.14
N PHE A 55 -12.82 0.82 -7.45
CA PHE A 55 -13.96 0.38 -6.65
C PHE A 55 -13.88 -1.13 -6.45
N SER A 56 -14.37 -1.61 -5.31
CA SER A 56 -14.49 -3.03 -5.01
C SER A 56 -15.95 -3.45 -5.05
N MET A 57 -16.24 -4.57 -5.70
CA MET A 57 -17.55 -5.20 -5.67
C MET A 57 -17.49 -6.48 -4.87
N GLU A 58 -18.23 -6.53 -3.76
CA GLU A 58 -18.29 -7.68 -2.87
C GLU A 58 -19.74 -7.93 -2.43
N ILE A 59 -20.01 -9.15 -1.95
CA ILE A 59 -21.32 -9.43 -1.35
C ILE A 59 -21.46 -8.69 -0.03
N ASN A 60 -22.66 -8.19 0.26
CA ASN A 60 -22.97 -7.68 1.58
C ASN A 60 -23.23 -8.86 2.53
N ARG A 61 -22.23 -9.23 3.33
CA ARG A 61 -22.30 -10.36 4.27
C ARG A 61 -23.39 -10.23 5.33
N ARG A 62 -23.93 -9.04 5.58
CA ARG A 62 -25.02 -8.83 6.54
C ARG A 62 -26.35 -9.41 6.06
N VAL A 63 -26.56 -9.42 4.74
CA VAL A 63 -27.84 -9.86 4.12
C VAL A 63 -27.64 -10.98 3.11
N ASN A 64 -26.39 -11.36 2.81
CA ASN A 64 -26.04 -12.43 1.91
C ASN A 64 -24.83 -13.19 2.48
N PRO A 65 -25.03 -14.38 3.08
CA PRO A 65 -23.95 -15.15 3.70
C PRO A 65 -22.95 -15.74 2.66
N GLY A 66 -23.21 -15.60 1.37
CA GLY A 66 -22.38 -16.12 0.29
C GLY A 66 -22.77 -17.54 -0.13
N THR A 67 -21.81 -18.30 -0.64
CA THR A 67 -22.01 -19.68 -1.10
C THR A 67 -21.17 -20.65 -0.27
N PRO A 68 -21.51 -21.96 -0.26
CA PRO A 68 -20.64 -23.00 0.31
C PRO A 68 -19.24 -23.07 -0.33
N ARG A 69 -19.04 -22.47 -1.51
CA ARG A 69 -17.77 -22.37 -2.22
C ARG A 69 -17.05 -21.02 -2.00
N GLY A 70 -17.46 -20.26 -0.98
CA GLY A 70 -16.86 -18.98 -0.59
C GLY A 70 -17.77 -17.77 -0.82
N GLY A 71 -17.22 -16.57 -0.63
CA GLY A 71 -17.97 -15.30 -0.61
C GLY A 71 -18.45 -14.75 -1.96
N GLY A 72 -18.51 -15.57 -3.02
CA GLY A 72 -18.71 -15.06 -4.39
C GLY A 72 -20.12 -15.26 -4.95
N ASN A 73 -20.91 -14.19 -5.05
CA ASN A 73 -22.09 -14.12 -5.94
C ASN A 73 -21.86 -13.19 -7.15
N VAL A 74 -20.69 -12.53 -7.26
CA VAL A 74 -20.36 -11.69 -8.41
C VAL A 74 -20.02 -12.60 -9.59
N LYS A 75 -20.89 -12.65 -10.59
CA LYS A 75 -20.73 -13.56 -11.74
C LYS A 75 -19.63 -13.08 -12.66
N GLY A 76 -18.78 -14.00 -13.13
CA GLY A 76 -17.69 -13.67 -14.05
C GLY A 76 -18.14 -12.98 -15.35
N GLN A 77 -19.36 -13.25 -15.83
CA GLN A 77 -19.94 -12.57 -16.99
C GLN A 77 -20.15 -11.06 -16.74
N ASP A 78 -20.56 -10.69 -15.52
CA ASP A 78 -20.86 -9.30 -15.18
C ASP A 78 -19.55 -8.54 -14.94
N ILE A 79 -18.55 -9.21 -14.35
CA ILE A 79 -17.18 -8.69 -14.28
C ILE A 79 -16.64 -8.39 -15.68
N LYS A 80 -16.81 -9.30 -16.64
CA LYS A 80 -16.38 -9.07 -18.03
C LYS A 80 -17.09 -7.88 -18.67
N LYS A 81 -18.40 -7.72 -18.45
CA LYS A 81 -19.15 -6.56 -18.97
C LYS A 81 -18.62 -5.24 -18.43
N ILE A 82 -18.32 -5.18 -17.13
CA ILE A 82 -17.76 -3.99 -16.48
C ILE A 82 -16.34 -3.74 -16.99
N ALA A 83 -15.50 -4.77 -17.01
CA ALA A 83 -14.11 -4.68 -17.45
C ALA A 83 -13.94 -4.27 -18.92
N ASN A 84 -14.94 -4.53 -19.78
CA ASN A 84 -14.94 -4.11 -21.18
C ASN A 84 -15.41 -2.66 -21.39
N SER A 85 -15.76 -1.93 -20.33
CA SER A 85 -16.08 -0.50 -20.45
C SER A 85 -14.80 0.31 -20.70
N GLU A 86 -14.89 1.32 -21.57
CA GLU A 86 -13.76 2.21 -21.91
C GLU A 86 -13.18 2.95 -20.70
N ASN A 87 -13.94 3.08 -19.62
CA ASN A 87 -13.51 3.76 -18.38
C ASN A 87 -12.75 2.84 -17.41
N ILE A 88 -12.60 1.55 -17.71
CA ILE A 88 -11.91 0.58 -16.85
C ILE A 88 -10.56 0.22 -17.47
N GLU A 89 -9.49 0.73 -16.88
CA GLU A 89 -8.11 0.41 -17.32
C GLU A 89 -7.73 -1.04 -16.99
N SER A 90 -8.10 -1.53 -15.81
CA SER A 90 -7.75 -2.88 -15.36
C SER A 90 -8.69 -3.38 -14.27
N TYR A 91 -8.68 -4.69 -14.02
CA TYR A 91 -9.50 -5.30 -12.98
C TYR A 91 -8.79 -6.51 -12.38
N VAL A 92 -9.05 -6.73 -11.08
CA VAL A 92 -8.59 -7.92 -10.35
C VAL A 92 -9.80 -8.70 -9.85
N LYS A 93 -9.91 -9.96 -10.26
CA LYS A 93 -10.84 -10.93 -9.71
C LYS A 93 -10.18 -11.62 -8.54
N ARG A 94 -10.85 -11.63 -7.39
CA ARG A 94 -10.38 -12.28 -6.17
C ARG A 94 -11.26 -13.47 -5.84
N ILE A 95 -10.65 -14.59 -5.50
CA ILE A 95 -11.33 -15.76 -4.97
C ILE A 95 -10.64 -16.15 -3.68
N ASN A 96 -11.39 -16.20 -2.59
CA ASN A 96 -10.86 -16.65 -1.31
C ASN A 96 -11.12 -18.14 -1.14
N SER A 97 -10.13 -18.84 -0.61
CA SER A 97 -10.21 -20.25 -0.21
C SER A 97 -9.54 -20.44 1.14
N VAL A 98 -9.79 -21.59 1.75
CA VAL A 98 -9.04 -22.07 2.91
C VAL A 98 -8.37 -23.37 2.49
N ALA A 99 -7.09 -23.50 2.78
CA ALA A 99 -6.33 -24.71 2.49
C ALA A 99 -5.31 -24.96 3.60
N ASP A 100 -4.95 -26.23 3.80
CA ASP A 100 -3.83 -26.58 4.67
C ASP A 100 -2.50 -26.41 3.94
N LEU A 101 -1.50 -25.90 4.65
CA LEU A 101 -0.12 -25.91 4.19
C LEU A 101 0.40 -27.35 4.18
N ASP A 102 0.84 -27.82 3.01
CA ASP A 102 1.41 -29.15 2.86
C ASP A 102 2.82 -29.22 3.45
N GLY A 103 3.03 -30.08 4.45
CA GLY A 103 4.33 -30.27 5.09
C GLY A 103 4.84 -29.11 5.97
N TYR A 104 4.10 -28.01 6.10
CA TYR A 104 4.51 -26.84 6.90
C TYR A 104 3.49 -26.48 7.98
N ASP A 105 4.00 -26.00 9.11
CA ASP A 105 3.19 -25.43 10.19
C ASP A 105 3.20 -23.89 10.08
N ILE A 106 2.09 -23.26 10.48
CA ILE A 106 2.01 -21.79 10.54
C ILE A 106 2.88 -21.31 11.71
N ILE A 107 3.64 -20.24 11.50
CA ILE A 107 4.39 -19.59 12.59
C ILE A 107 3.39 -18.87 13.49
N GLU A 108 3.27 -19.35 14.72
CA GLU A 108 2.42 -18.74 15.74
C GLU A 108 3.23 -17.79 16.63
N THR A 109 2.59 -16.68 17.00
CA THR A 109 3.05 -15.69 17.97
C THR A 109 2.14 -15.74 19.20
N SER A 110 2.57 -15.14 20.31
CA SER A 110 1.72 -15.00 21.51
C SER A 110 0.37 -14.33 21.21
N GLU A 111 0.33 -13.41 20.25
CA GLU A 111 -0.87 -12.67 19.84
C GLU A 111 -1.80 -13.49 18.94
N THR A 112 -1.24 -14.36 18.09
CA THR A 112 -2.05 -15.23 17.19
C THR A 112 -2.54 -16.49 17.91
N SER A 113 -1.83 -16.92 18.96
CA SER A 113 -2.21 -18.05 19.81
C SER A 113 -3.26 -17.69 20.87
N SER A 114 -3.31 -16.43 21.31
CA SER A 114 -4.18 -16.01 22.44
C SER A 114 -5.69 -16.12 22.16
N ASN A 115 -6.09 -16.11 20.89
CA ASN A 115 -7.48 -16.19 20.46
C ASN A 115 -7.89 -17.56 19.91
N GLN A 116 -7.02 -18.57 19.96
CA GLN A 116 -7.34 -19.92 19.49
C GLN A 116 -7.87 -20.82 20.61
N SER A 117 -8.96 -21.53 20.36
CA SER A 117 -9.37 -22.63 21.23
C SER A 117 -8.49 -23.87 21.01
N PRO A 118 -8.33 -24.75 22.01
CA PRO A 118 -7.57 -26.01 21.86
C PRO A 118 -8.08 -26.88 20.71
N GLU A 119 -9.40 -26.85 20.46
CA GLU A 119 -10.04 -27.58 19.37
C GLU A 119 -9.71 -26.98 17.99
N ARG A 120 -9.63 -25.65 17.89
CA ARG A 120 -9.19 -24.97 16.66
C ARG A 120 -7.73 -25.24 16.36
N ALA A 121 -6.87 -25.16 17.38
CA ALA A 121 -5.44 -25.45 17.24
C ALA A 121 -5.20 -26.89 16.76
N LYS A 122 -6.01 -27.85 17.23
CA LYS A 122 -5.92 -29.25 16.79
C LYS A 122 -6.38 -29.45 15.35
N ASN A 123 -7.49 -28.84 14.95
CA ASN A 123 -8.14 -29.12 13.67
C ASN A 123 -7.68 -28.21 12.51
N PHE A 124 -7.08 -27.05 12.81
CA PHE A 124 -6.76 -26.02 11.82
C PHE A 124 -5.33 -25.48 11.96
N LYS A 125 -4.43 -26.23 12.59
CA LYS A 125 -3.01 -25.86 12.82
C LYS A 125 -2.29 -25.36 11.55
N ARG A 126 -2.69 -25.90 10.39
CA ARG A 126 -2.07 -25.63 9.08
C ARG A 126 -2.99 -24.86 8.13
N ALA A 127 -4.21 -24.55 8.56
CA ALA A 127 -5.20 -23.95 7.70
C ALA A 127 -4.90 -22.47 7.49
N VAL A 128 -4.61 -22.11 6.25
CA VAL A 128 -4.36 -20.73 5.82
C VAL A 128 -5.49 -20.24 4.92
N MET A 129 -5.79 -18.95 5.04
CA MET A 129 -6.65 -18.27 4.08
C MET A 129 -5.83 -17.90 2.85
N LEU A 130 -6.25 -18.41 1.69
CA LEU A 130 -5.64 -18.13 0.40
C LEU A 130 -6.53 -17.19 -0.40
N THR A 131 -5.93 -16.24 -1.09
CA THR A 131 -6.63 -15.39 -2.06
C THR A 131 -6.00 -15.59 -3.44
N GLY A 132 -6.73 -16.25 -4.33
CA GLY A 132 -6.38 -16.35 -5.73
C GLY A 132 -6.74 -15.08 -6.48
N VAL A 133 -5.84 -14.63 -7.37
CA VAL A 133 -6.03 -13.45 -8.22
C VAL A 133 -5.62 -13.76 -9.66
N ASN A 134 -6.23 -13.08 -10.63
CA ASN A 134 -5.89 -13.22 -12.05
C ASN A 134 -4.63 -12.44 -12.46
N ASP A 135 -4.27 -11.41 -11.71
CA ASP A 135 -3.03 -10.65 -11.89
C ASP A 135 -2.60 -10.12 -10.51
N SER A 136 -1.49 -10.63 -9.99
CA SER A 136 -0.99 -10.20 -8.68
C SER A 136 -0.25 -8.86 -8.72
N SER A 137 0.23 -8.40 -9.87
CA SER A 137 0.90 -7.10 -10.00
C SER A 137 -0.05 -5.93 -9.77
N LYS A 138 -1.35 -6.18 -10.01
CA LYS A 138 -2.45 -5.24 -9.81
C LYS A 138 -3.15 -5.43 -8.47
N GLU A 139 -2.70 -6.36 -7.63
CA GLU A 139 -3.27 -6.55 -6.30
C GLU A 139 -2.84 -5.40 -5.38
N THR A 140 -3.79 -4.91 -4.58
CA THR A 140 -3.66 -3.70 -3.76
C THR A 140 -2.41 -3.68 -2.87
N LYS A 141 -1.99 -4.81 -2.29
CA LYS A 141 -0.82 -4.87 -1.41
C LYS A 141 0.48 -4.66 -2.18
N PHE A 142 0.56 -5.07 -3.44
CA PHE A 142 1.71 -4.81 -4.29
C PHE A 142 1.66 -3.40 -4.88
N VAL A 143 0.49 -2.94 -5.33
CA VAL A 143 0.33 -1.56 -5.87
C VAL A 143 0.58 -0.50 -4.80
N SER A 144 0.17 -0.74 -3.55
CA SER A 144 0.43 0.17 -2.43
C SER A 144 1.88 0.16 -1.95
N GLY A 145 2.70 -0.78 -2.42
CA GLY A 145 4.06 -0.99 -1.93
C GLY A 145 4.13 -1.62 -0.53
N ALA A 146 3.00 -2.03 0.06
CA ALA A 146 3.00 -2.76 1.33
C ALA A 146 3.79 -4.07 1.20
N TYR A 147 3.64 -4.77 0.06
CA TYR A 147 4.40 -5.94 -0.30
C TYR A 147 5.33 -5.63 -1.48
N LYS A 148 6.54 -6.19 -1.41
CA LYS A 148 7.52 -6.17 -2.50
C LYS A 148 7.83 -7.60 -2.90
N LEU A 149 7.69 -7.91 -4.19
CA LEU A 149 8.15 -9.19 -4.73
C LEU A 149 9.69 -9.18 -4.73
N VAL A 150 10.29 -10.06 -3.92
CA VAL A 150 11.76 -10.17 -3.80
C VAL A 150 12.32 -11.17 -4.80
N GLU A 151 11.60 -12.26 -5.06
CA GLU A 151 12.00 -13.34 -5.94
C GLU A 151 10.79 -13.87 -6.73
N GLY A 152 11.04 -14.37 -7.94
CA GLY A 152 10.02 -14.90 -8.83
C GLY A 152 9.34 -13.85 -9.71
N LYS A 153 8.10 -14.13 -10.13
CA LYS A 153 7.30 -13.25 -10.99
C LYS A 153 5.88 -13.11 -10.45
N HIS A 154 5.21 -12.02 -10.80
CA HIS A 154 3.79 -11.87 -10.54
C HIS A 154 2.98 -12.96 -11.23
N LEU A 155 2.00 -13.52 -10.51
CA LEU A 155 0.98 -14.40 -11.05
C LEU A 155 0.15 -13.69 -12.10
N THR A 156 -0.13 -14.40 -13.18
CA THR A 156 -0.94 -14.00 -14.33
C THR A 156 -2.05 -15.03 -14.56
N SER A 157 -3.02 -14.72 -15.41
CA SER A 157 -4.12 -15.64 -15.72
C SER A 157 -3.69 -16.90 -16.48
N GLN A 158 -2.43 -16.99 -16.92
CA GLN A 158 -1.88 -18.14 -17.63
C GLN A 158 -1.12 -19.09 -16.70
N ASP A 159 -0.84 -18.69 -15.46
CA ASP A 159 -0.19 -19.54 -14.49
C ASP A 159 -1.22 -20.57 -13.96
N LYS A 160 -0.82 -21.84 -13.92
CA LYS A 160 -1.67 -23.00 -13.55
C LYS A 160 -1.27 -23.57 -12.20
#